data_AF-A0A1Z8PVZ7-F1
#
_entry.id   AF-A0A1Z8PVZ7-F1
#
_cell.length_a   1.000
_cell.length_b   1.000
_cell.length_c   1.000
_cell.angle_alpha   90.00
_cell.angle_beta   90.00
_cell.angle_gamma   90.00
#
_symmetry.space_group_name_H-M   'P 1'
#
loop_
_entity.id
_entity.type
_entity.pdbx_description
1 polymer ?
#
loop_
_entity_poly.entity_id
_entity_poly.type
_entity_poly.pdbx_seq_one_letter_code
_entity_poly.pdbx_strand_id
1 'polypeptide(L)' 'MEDQEELQQKLAEYRSEHSALDDMLDRMVASDQPVNLLHMQQLKKKKLWLKDMINKIESDLIDDIIA' A
#
# COMPACT_ATOMS: atom_id res chain seq x y z
N MET A 1 -17.99 3.63 16.32
CA MET A 1 -18.10 4.47 15.11
C MET A 1 -16.79 5.21 14.83
N GLU A 2 -16.09 5.77 15.84
CA GLU A 2 -14.73 6.32 15.67
C GLU A 2 -13.74 5.32 15.05
N ASP A 3 -13.79 4.04 15.46
CA ASP A 3 -12.88 3.01 14.92
C ASP A 3 -13.02 2.81 13.40
N GLN A 4 -14.24 2.91 12.86
CA GLN A 4 -14.49 2.70 11.43
C GLN A 4 -13.99 3.88 10.59
N GLU A 5 -14.19 5.11 11.07
CA GLU A 5 -13.68 6.31 10.40
C GLU A 5 -12.14 6.32 10.41
N GLU A 6 -11.51 5.93 11.53
CA GLU A 6 -10.06 5.78 11.60
C GLU A 6 -9.53 4.71 10.63
N LEU A 7 -10.20 3.56 10.55
CA LEU A 7 -9.83 2.49 9.61
C LEU A 7 -9.97 2.96 8.16
N GLN A 8 -11.02 3.71 7.82
CA GLN A 8 -11.19 4.29 6.49
C GLN A 8 -10.10 5.32 6.15
N GLN A 9 -9.71 6.16 7.10
CA GLN A 9 -8.60 7.10 6.92
C GLN A 9 -7.27 6.36 6.67
N LYS A 10 -6.93 5.37 7.52
CA LYS A 10 -5.74 4.52 7.35
C LYS A 10 -5.75 3.79 6.01
N LEU A 11 -6.92 3.28 5.60
CA LEU A 11 -7.09 2.62 4.30
C LEU A 11 -6.80 3.58 3.14
N ALA A 12 -7.31 4.81 3.20
CA ALA A 12 -7.05 5.82 2.18
C ALA A 12 -5.56 6.20 2.12
N GLU A 13 -4.91 6.36 3.28
CA GLU A 13 -3.47 6.62 3.38
C GLU A 13 -2.65 5.49 2.76
N TYR A 14 -2.91 4.23 3.15
CA TYR A 14 -2.17 3.08 2.62
C TYR A 14 -2.39 2.89 1.13
N ARG A 15 -3.61 3.11 0.61
CA ARG A 15 -3.88 3.07 -0.83
C ARG A 15 -3.12 4.15 -1.59
N SER A 16 -3.09 5.38 -1.06
CA SER A 16 -2.32 6.48 -1.65
C SER A 16 -0.82 6.17 -1.67
N GLU A 17 -0.27 5.70 -0.55
CA GLU A 17 1.14 5.35 -0.45
C GLU A 17 1.51 4.17 -1.36
N HIS A 18 0.64 3.15 -1.44
CA HIS A 18 0.82 2.03 -2.36
C HIS A 18 0.86 2.50 -3.82
N SER A 19 -0.06 3.38 -4.23
CA SER A 19 -0.08 3.95 -5.58
C SER A 19 1.18 4.76 -5.87
N ALA A 20 1.66 5.56 -4.91
CA ALA A 20 2.89 6.34 -5.06
C ALA A 20 4.13 5.45 -5.22
N LEU A 21 4.19 4.33 -4.50
CA LEU A 21 5.26 3.35 -4.65
C LEU A 21 5.23 2.67 -6.03
N ASP A 22 4.05 2.44 -6.58
CA ASP A 22 3.91 1.90 -7.93
C ASP A 22 4.42 2.87 -8.98
N ASP A 23 4.00 4.12 -8.92
CA ASP A 23 4.53 5.16 -9.80
C ASP A 23 6.05 5.30 -9.69
N MET A 24 6.62 5.13 -8.49
CA MET A 24 8.05 5.19 -8.27
C MET A 24 8.77 3.99 -8.91
N LEU A 25 8.23 2.77 -8.72
CA LEU A 25 8.77 1.57 -9.34
C LEU A 25 8.72 1.64 -10.87
N ASP A 26 7.61 2.12 -11.43
CA ASP A 26 7.45 2.26 -12.88
C ASP A 26 8.45 3.26 -13.46
N ARG A 27 8.66 4.41 -12.79
CA ARG A 27 9.69 5.38 -13.19
C ARG A 27 11.09 4.81 -13.11
N MET A 28 11.40 4.02 -12.08
CA MET A 28 12.70 3.36 -11.95
C MET A 28 12.94 2.34 -13.06
N VAL A 29 11.90 1.60 -13.48
CA VAL A 29 11.99 0.62 -14.56
C VAL A 29 12.07 1.27 -15.93
N ALA A 30 11.36 2.39 -16.14
CA ALA A 30 11.39 3.15 -17.40
C ALA A 30 12.67 3.99 -17.58
N SER A 31 13.43 4.20 -16.51
CA SER A 31 14.68 4.93 -16.51
C SER A 31 15.84 4.05 -17.02
N ASP A 32 16.67 4.61 -17.90
CA ASP A 32 17.90 3.96 -18.41
C ASP A 32 19.08 4.02 -17.40
N GLN A 33 18.85 4.53 -16.20
CA GLN A 33 19.84 4.55 -15.11
C GLN A 33 20.02 3.15 -14.49
N PRO A 34 21.24 2.79 -14.05
CA PRO A 34 21.46 1.55 -13.32
C PRO A 34 20.62 1.50 -12.04
N VAL A 35 19.70 0.53 -11.99
CA VAL A 35 18.80 0.33 -10.86
C VAL A 35 19.55 -0.31 -9.70
N ASN A 36 19.48 0.32 -8.52
CA ASN A 36 19.93 -0.31 -7.29
C ASN A 36 18.95 -1.43 -6.90
N LEU A 37 19.36 -2.69 -7.11
CA LEU A 37 18.55 -3.87 -6.84
C LEU A 37 18.10 -3.99 -5.37
N LEU A 38 18.95 -3.58 -4.42
CA LEU A 38 18.59 -3.58 -2.99
C LEU A 38 17.47 -2.57 -2.71
N HIS A 39 17.57 -1.37 -3.28
CA HIS A 39 16.54 -0.36 -3.15
C HIS A 39 15.21 -0.83 -3.78
N MET A 40 15.27 -1.41 -4.98
CA MET A 40 14.09 -1.98 -5.64
C MET A 40 13.43 -3.08 -4.80
N GLN A 41 14.22 -3.96 -4.18
CA GLN A 41 13.72 -5.00 -3.29
C GLN A 41 13.03 -4.43 -2.04
N GLN A 42 13.58 -3.36 -1.45
CA GLN A 42 12.98 -2.68 -0.31
C GLN A 42 11.63 -2.04 -0.68
N LEU A 43 11.55 -1.36 -1.83
CA LEU A 43 10.31 -0.77 -2.33
C LEU A 43 9.23 -1.84 -2.59
N LYS A 44 9.60 -2.95 -3.23
CA LYS A 44 8.68 -4.08 -3.45
C LYS A 44 8.19 -4.71 -2.15
N LYS A 45 9.06 -4.87 -1.15
CA LYS A 45 8.67 -5.35 0.18
C LYS A 45 7.69 -4.40 0.86
N LYS A 46 7.96 -3.09 0.80
CA LYS A 46 7.07 -2.06 1.36
C LYS A 46 5.71 -2.08 0.66
N LYS A 47 5.69 -2.18 -0.67
CA LYS A 47 4.47 -2.32 -1.46
C LYS A 47 3.65 -3.55 -1.04
N LEU A 48 4.30 -4.71 -0.87
CA LEU A 48 3.63 -5.93 -0.42
C LEU A 48 3.02 -5.76 0.97
N TRP A 49 3.76 -5.17 1.92
CA TRP A 49 3.26 -4.91 3.26
C TRP A 49 2.04 -3.98 3.25
N LEU A 50 2.07 -2.90 2.46
CA LEU A 50 0.91 -2.00 2.33
C LEU A 50 -0.31 -2.74 1.76
N LYS A 51 -0.11 -3.57 0.74
CA LYS A 51 -1.18 -4.40 0.19
C LYS A 51 -1.79 -5.33 1.24
N ASP A 52 -0.96 -5.97 2.06
CA ASP A 52 -1.43 -6.86 3.13
C ASP A 52 -2.23 -6.09 4.19
N MET A 53 -1.80 -4.87 4.55
CA MET A 53 -2.52 -4.01 5.49
C MET A 53 -3.84 -3.49 4.93
N ILE A 54 -3.86 -3.11 3.64
CA ILE A 54 -5.09 -2.73 2.92
C ILE A 54 -6.10 -3.88 2.99
N ASN A 55 -5.69 -5.10 2.62
CA ASN A 55 -6.57 -6.27 2.64
C ASN A 55 -7.09 -6.57 4.06
N LYS A 56 -6.23 -6.42 5.08
CA LYS A 56 -6.64 -6.62 6.47
C LYS A 56 -7.70 -5.61 6.91
N ILE A 57 -7.46 -4.32 6.66
CA ILE A 57 -8.42 -3.26 7.01
C ILE A 57 -9.72 -3.42 6.22
N GLU A 58 -9.65 -3.80 4.94
CA GLU A 58 -10.83 -4.09 4.13
C GLU A 58 -11.63 -5.27 4.69
N SER A 59 -10.95 -6.33 5.15
CA SER A 59 -11.61 -7.47 5.80
C SER A 59 -12.29 -7.07 7.10
N ASP A 60 -11.60 -6.33 7.96
CA ASP A 60 -12.13 -5.86 9.25
C ASP A 60 -13.37 -4.96 9.02
N LEU A 61 -13.32 -4.07 8.02
CA LEU A 61 -14.45 -3.22 7.64
C LEU A 61 -15.62 -4.00 7.04
N ILE A 62 -15.38 -5.08 6.29
CA ILE A 62 -16.43 -5.95 5.74
C ILE A 62 -17.12 -6.72 6.85
N ASP A 63 -16.34 -7.29 7.79
CA ASP A 63 -16.87 -8.04 8.93
C ASP A 63 -17.77 -7.15 9.80
N ASP A 64 -17.37 -5.90 10.06
CA ASP A 64 -18.18 -4.91 10.79
C ASP A 64 -19.50 -4.53 10.08
N ILE A 65 -19.58 -4.62 8.74
CA ILE A 65 -20.80 -4.32 7.98
C ILE A 65 -21.80 -5.50 8.02
N ILE A 66 -21.31 -6.73 8.20
CA ILE A 66 -22.10 -7.96 8.11
C ILE A 66 -22.46 -8.52 9.50
N ALA A 67 -21.75 -8.11 10.56
CA ALA A 67 -22.04 -8.43 11.96
C ALA A 67 -23.29 -7.72 12.50
#